data_AF-A0A6N7VNG7-F1
#
_entry.id   AF-A0A6N7VNG7-F1
#
_cell.length_a   1.000
_cell.length_b   1.000
_cell.length_c   1.000
_cell.angle_alpha   90.00
_cell.angle_beta   90.00
_cell.angle_gamma   90.00
#
_symmetry.space_group_name_H-M   'P 1'
#
loop_
_entity.id
_entity.type
_entity.pdbx_description
1 polymer ?
#
loop_
_entity_poly.entity_id
_entity_poly.type
_entity_poly.pdbx_seq_one_letter_code
_entity_poly.pdbx_strand_id
1 'polypeptide(L)'
;MRSLSGRGNITGTIPNGPLRDPYLLNAAGEVENLNDSLAEYRQQLNIGDDHPMAIIHVPSVGIHLPVRHGTSDAILEKSAGHLHGSGLPVGGTSTHSVITAHLGRIESKLFSDLHEVKVNDTFYVEVLGREFHYRVEEIVKIEPDSGDKLRQVPGQDYVTLVTCTPIGVNSHRLLVRGVRIEAPDEGDKDNNLIRSTGFSWEFPWWAVALIATLSITGAYLYRSDKRKGLVVAKSYANVGRRAARQHVRAPGASHQRQSR
;
A
#
# COMPACT_ATOMS: atom_id res chain seq x y z
N MET A 1 33.33 -46.31 -6.17
CA MET A 1 33.69 -44.90 -6.48
C MET A 1 33.67 -44.70 -7.99
N ARG A 2 32.64 -44.07 -8.55
CA ARG A 2 32.68 -43.47 -9.89
C ARG A 2 31.69 -42.29 -9.96
N SER A 3 32.32 -41.12 -9.98
CA SER A 3 31.92 -39.75 -10.28
C SER A 3 30.45 -39.42 -10.61
N LEU A 4 29.89 -38.49 -9.82
CA LEU A 4 28.78 -37.62 -10.17
C LEU A 4 29.33 -36.46 -11.03
N SER A 5 29.10 -36.46 -12.33
CA SER A 5 29.36 -35.30 -13.19
C SER A 5 28.36 -35.29 -14.33
N GLY A 6 27.41 -34.35 -14.28
CA GLY A 6 26.40 -34.20 -15.31
C GLY A 6 25.18 -33.37 -14.89
N ARG A 7 25.39 -32.22 -14.23
CA ARG A 7 24.36 -31.18 -14.17
C ARG A 7 24.76 -30.11 -15.18
N GLY A 8 24.20 -30.20 -16.38
CA GLY A 8 24.35 -29.21 -17.43
C GLY A 8 23.52 -27.96 -17.09
N ASN A 9 24.14 -26.80 -17.21
CA ASN A 9 23.50 -25.49 -17.13
C ASN A 9 22.37 -25.39 -18.17
N ILE A 10 21.13 -25.26 -17.71
CA ILE A 10 19.95 -24.98 -18.53
C ILE A 10 19.76 -23.46 -18.64
N THR A 11 20.58 -22.80 -19.44
CA THR A 11 20.35 -21.37 -19.78
C THR A 11 20.77 -21.17 -21.21
N GLY A 12 20.01 -21.80 -22.12
CA GLY A 12 20.16 -21.63 -23.56
C GLY A 12 19.59 -20.29 -24.00
N THR A 13 20.35 -19.60 -24.83
CA THR A 13 20.04 -18.33 -25.51
C THR A 13 18.68 -18.37 -26.20
N ILE A 14 17.77 -17.45 -25.84
CA ILE A 14 16.43 -17.34 -26.46
C ILE A 14 16.44 -16.27 -27.58
N PRO A 15 15.77 -16.49 -28.73
CA PRO A 15 15.72 -15.52 -29.82
C PRO A 15 15.00 -14.21 -29.45
N ASN A 16 15.53 -13.07 -29.90
CA ASN A 16 14.96 -11.74 -29.67
C ASN A 16 13.86 -11.41 -30.71
N GLY A 17 12.60 -11.33 -30.30
CA GLY A 17 11.44 -10.91 -31.10
C GLY A 17 10.24 -10.51 -30.23
N PRO A 18 9.28 -9.70 -30.73
CA PRO A 18 8.12 -9.28 -29.93
C PRO A 18 7.37 -10.51 -29.40
N LEU A 19 6.91 -10.44 -28.14
CA LEU A 19 6.19 -11.53 -27.47
C LEU A 19 4.77 -11.70 -28.06
N ARG A 20 4.71 -12.36 -29.22
CA ARG A 20 3.54 -12.96 -29.86
C ARG A 20 4.03 -14.11 -30.78
N ASP A 21 3.72 -15.34 -30.35
CA ASP A 21 3.70 -16.71 -30.97
C ASP A 21 4.01 -16.89 -32.49
N PRO A 22 4.42 -18.08 -33.06
CA PRO A 22 4.41 -19.45 -32.52
C PRO A 22 5.55 -20.37 -33.04
N TYR A 23 6.81 -19.95 -32.95
CA TYR A 23 7.95 -20.83 -33.26
C TYR A 23 8.91 -20.80 -32.08
N LEU A 24 8.66 -21.67 -31.11
CA LEU A 24 9.69 -22.08 -30.17
C LEU A 24 10.74 -22.81 -31.01
N LEU A 25 11.89 -22.16 -31.15
CA LEU A 25 13.04 -22.77 -31.77
C LEU A 25 13.84 -23.43 -30.66
N ASN A 26 14.14 -24.72 -30.82
CA ASN A 26 15.06 -25.39 -29.91
C ASN A 26 16.47 -24.76 -30.02
N ALA A 27 17.43 -25.20 -29.19
CA ALA A 27 18.81 -24.70 -29.24
C ALA A 27 19.50 -24.88 -30.62
N ALA A 28 18.93 -25.68 -31.52
CA ALA A 28 19.39 -25.92 -32.89
C ALA A 28 18.63 -25.10 -33.96
N GLY A 29 17.66 -24.27 -33.58
CA GLY A 29 16.90 -23.45 -34.52
C GLY A 29 15.77 -24.20 -35.24
N GLU A 30 15.31 -25.33 -34.70
CA GLU A 30 14.24 -26.15 -35.28
C GLU A 30 12.90 -25.87 -34.61
N VAL A 31 11.81 -25.95 -35.37
CA VAL A 31 10.43 -25.77 -34.87
C VAL A 31 10.11 -26.87 -33.87
N GLU A 32 10.00 -26.50 -32.60
CA GLU A 32 9.56 -27.36 -31.52
C GLU A 32 8.03 -27.50 -31.55
N ASN A 33 7.51 -28.71 -31.33
CA ASN A 33 6.07 -28.92 -31.26
C ASN A 33 5.48 -28.12 -30.09
N LEU A 34 4.65 -27.12 -30.39
CA LEU A 34 4.05 -26.20 -29.40
C LEU A 34 3.27 -26.93 -28.28
N ASN A 35 2.74 -28.12 -28.58
CA ASN A 35 2.01 -28.94 -27.61
C ASN A 35 2.95 -29.61 -26.59
N ASP A 36 4.13 -30.05 -27.04
CA ASP A 36 5.12 -30.71 -26.18
C ASP A 36 5.74 -29.67 -25.23
N SER A 37 6.09 -28.49 -25.75
CA SER A 37 6.63 -27.40 -24.93
C SER A 37 5.61 -26.84 -23.92
N LEU A 38 4.32 -26.76 -24.29
CA LEU A 38 3.26 -26.36 -23.37
C LEU A 38 3.06 -27.38 -22.25
N ALA A 39 3.15 -28.67 -22.56
CA ALA A 39 3.06 -29.74 -21.57
C ALA A 39 4.25 -29.70 -20.59
N GLU A 40 5.46 -29.49 -21.10
CA GLU A 40 6.66 -29.31 -20.27
C GLU A 40 6.55 -28.07 -19.37
N TYR A 41 6.14 -26.93 -19.93
CA TYR A 41 5.90 -25.70 -19.16
C TYR A 41 4.93 -25.94 -17.98
N ARG A 42 3.83 -26.68 -18.21
CA ARG A 42 2.84 -26.98 -17.16
C ARG A 42 3.35 -27.89 -16.05
N GLN A 43 4.44 -28.63 -16.28
CA GLN A 43 5.09 -29.46 -15.26
C GLN A 43 6.12 -28.66 -14.44
N GLN A 44 6.66 -27.57 -14.97
CA GLN A 44 7.63 -26.74 -14.26
C GLN A 44 6.97 -26.03 -13.07
N LEU A 45 7.58 -26.10 -11.88
CA LEU A 45 7.06 -25.46 -10.66
C LEU A 45 5.61 -25.88 -10.31
N ASN A 46 5.20 -27.07 -10.72
CA ASN A 46 3.91 -27.64 -10.38
C ASN A 46 4.08 -28.70 -9.28
N ILE A 47 3.53 -28.42 -8.10
CA ILE A 47 3.57 -29.34 -6.93
C ILE A 47 2.20 -29.99 -6.67
N GLY A 48 1.19 -29.66 -7.49
CA GLY A 48 -0.17 -30.15 -7.39
C GLY A 48 -1.17 -29.11 -7.87
N ASP A 49 -2.36 -29.57 -8.27
CA ASP A 49 -3.36 -28.73 -8.95
C ASP A 49 -3.86 -27.54 -8.11
N ASP A 50 -3.81 -27.66 -6.79
CA ASP A 50 -4.23 -26.61 -5.85
C ASP A 50 -3.11 -25.63 -5.49
N HIS A 51 -1.85 -25.93 -5.81
CA HIS A 51 -0.72 -25.06 -5.48
C HIS A 51 -0.43 -24.07 -6.62
N PRO A 52 -0.27 -22.77 -6.34
CA PRO A 52 0.16 -21.82 -7.36
C PRO A 52 1.62 -22.06 -7.75
N MET A 53 1.99 -21.64 -8.96
CA MET A 53 3.38 -21.64 -9.43
C MET A 53 4.25 -20.76 -8.54
N ALA A 54 3.71 -19.60 -8.16
CA ALA A 54 4.38 -18.58 -7.38
C ALA A 54 3.35 -17.70 -6.66
N ILE A 55 3.80 -16.82 -5.78
CA ILE A 55 2.98 -15.78 -5.16
C ILE A 55 3.66 -14.43 -5.43
N ILE A 56 2.91 -13.44 -5.90
CA ILE A 56 3.42 -12.08 -6.12
C ILE A 56 2.99 -11.18 -4.95
N HIS A 57 3.95 -10.43 -4.41
CA HIS A 57 3.74 -9.45 -3.35
C HIS A 57 4.21 -8.06 -3.81
N VAL A 58 3.30 -7.07 -3.80
CA VAL A 58 3.61 -5.65 -4.04
C VAL A 58 3.16 -4.84 -2.83
N PRO A 59 4.00 -4.69 -1.79
CA PRO A 59 3.61 -4.10 -0.52
C PRO A 59 3.11 -2.65 -0.61
N SER A 60 3.66 -1.84 -1.51
CA SER A 60 3.29 -0.41 -1.62
C SER A 60 1.82 -0.17 -1.95
N VAL A 61 1.17 -1.16 -2.56
CA VAL A 61 -0.25 -1.12 -2.98
C VAL A 61 -1.05 -2.31 -2.45
N GLY A 62 -0.49 -3.07 -1.51
CA GLY A 62 -1.18 -4.18 -0.84
C GLY A 62 -1.56 -5.36 -1.73
N ILE A 63 -0.88 -5.57 -2.86
CA ILE A 63 -1.14 -6.71 -3.75
C ILE A 63 -0.45 -7.96 -3.17
N HIS A 64 -1.23 -9.03 -3.05
CA HIS A 64 -0.77 -10.36 -2.66
C HIS A 64 -1.61 -11.39 -3.43
N LEU A 65 -1.05 -11.99 -4.49
CA LEU A 65 -1.81 -12.83 -5.41
C LEU A 65 -1.09 -14.13 -5.77
N PRO A 66 -1.80 -15.26 -5.84
CA PRO A 66 -1.26 -16.46 -6.45
C PRO A 66 -1.02 -16.22 -7.94
N VAL A 67 0.08 -16.77 -8.46
CA VAL A 67 0.43 -16.80 -9.87
C VAL A 67 0.26 -18.24 -10.37
N ARG A 68 -0.55 -18.44 -11.40
CA ARG A 68 -0.77 -19.75 -12.04
C ARG A 68 -0.16 -19.80 -13.44
N HIS A 69 0.00 -21.01 -13.98
CA HIS A 69 0.50 -21.22 -15.33
C HIS A 69 -0.46 -20.70 -16.39
N GLY A 70 0.01 -19.75 -17.20
CA GLY A 70 -0.72 -19.25 -18.36
C GLY A 70 -1.66 -18.11 -18.01
N THR A 71 -2.38 -17.64 -19.02
CA THR A 71 -3.11 -16.36 -18.97
C THR A 71 -4.53 -16.52 -19.51
N SER A 72 -5.16 -17.68 -19.27
CA SER A 72 -6.56 -17.90 -19.66
C SER A 72 -7.48 -17.07 -18.78
N ASP A 73 -8.65 -16.70 -19.32
CA ASP A 73 -9.63 -15.89 -18.59
C ASP A 73 -10.02 -16.54 -17.25
N ALA A 74 -10.20 -17.86 -17.23
CA ALA A 74 -10.52 -18.61 -16.00
C ALA A 74 -9.46 -18.45 -14.89
N ILE A 75 -8.19 -18.26 -15.27
CA ILE A 75 -7.08 -17.97 -14.34
C ILE A 75 -7.12 -16.50 -13.93
N LEU A 76 -7.19 -15.59 -14.90
CA LEU A 76 -7.07 -14.15 -14.68
C LEU A 76 -8.26 -13.54 -13.95
N GLU A 77 -9.40 -14.22 -13.92
CA GLU A 77 -10.55 -13.85 -13.10
C GLU A 77 -10.30 -13.99 -11.59
N LYS A 78 -9.39 -14.89 -11.18
CA LYS A 78 -9.22 -15.28 -9.77
C LYS A 78 -7.79 -15.11 -9.26
N SER A 79 -6.82 -14.98 -10.15
CA SER A 79 -5.39 -15.02 -9.84
C SER A 79 -4.56 -14.28 -10.88
N ALA A 80 -3.29 -14.07 -10.59
CA ALA A 80 -2.34 -13.68 -11.61
C ALA A 80 -1.95 -14.90 -12.48
N GLY A 81 -1.55 -14.64 -13.71
CA GLY A 81 -1.08 -15.63 -14.67
C GLY A 81 0.34 -15.35 -15.10
N HIS A 82 1.17 -16.38 -15.17
CA HIS A 82 2.48 -16.30 -15.80
C HIS A 82 2.33 -16.42 -17.33
N LEU A 83 2.93 -15.48 -18.07
CA LEU A 83 2.91 -15.49 -19.52
C LEU A 83 3.81 -16.60 -20.05
N HIS A 84 3.21 -17.61 -20.67
CA HIS A 84 3.96 -18.67 -21.36
C HIS A 84 4.90 -18.08 -22.43
N GLY A 85 6.12 -18.61 -22.51
CA GLY A 85 7.18 -18.07 -23.38
C GLY A 85 8.03 -16.96 -22.73
N SER A 86 7.63 -16.42 -21.57
CA SER A 86 8.52 -15.62 -20.72
C SER A 86 9.32 -16.51 -19.75
N GLY A 87 10.39 -15.97 -19.16
CA GLY A 87 11.22 -16.72 -18.21
C GLY A 87 10.45 -17.07 -16.95
N LEU A 88 10.68 -18.25 -16.37
CA LEU A 88 10.08 -18.63 -15.09
C LEU A 88 10.45 -17.62 -13.98
N PRO A 89 9.58 -17.40 -12.98
CA PRO A 89 9.78 -16.38 -11.96
C PRO A 89 10.77 -16.79 -10.85
N VAL A 90 11.83 -17.53 -11.21
CA VAL A 90 12.88 -18.02 -10.31
C VAL A 90 14.17 -17.17 -10.35
N GLY A 91 14.13 -16.06 -11.08
CA GLY A 91 15.26 -15.18 -11.35
C GLY A 91 16.38 -15.85 -12.14
N GLY A 92 17.50 -15.15 -12.28
CA GLY A 92 18.67 -15.60 -13.02
C GLY A 92 19.22 -14.54 -13.96
N THR A 93 20.51 -14.63 -14.28
CA THR A 93 21.09 -13.70 -15.25
C THR A 93 20.47 -13.92 -16.62
N SER A 94 20.11 -12.82 -17.28
CA SER A 94 19.36 -12.86 -18.54
C SER A 94 18.03 -13.61 -18.35
N THR A 95 17.21 -13.23 -17.38
CA THR A 95 15.83 -13.73 -17.29
C THR A 95 14.86 -12.56 -17.31
N HIS A 96 13.69 -12.77 -17.94
CA HIS A 96 12.60 -11.80 -17.89
C HIS A 96 11.28 -12.56 -17.75
N SER A 97 10.73 -12.57 -16.53
CA SER A 97 9.42 -13.16 -16.26
C SER A 97 8.31 -12.12 -16.41
N VAL A 98 7.18 -12.53 -16.97
CA VAL A 98 6.03 -11.65 -17.16
C VAL A 98 4.83 -12.23 -16.44
N ILE A 99 4.29 -11.45 -15.50
CA ILE A 99 3.14 -11.81 -14.68
C ILE A 99 2.00 -10.85 -15.02
N THR A 100 0.85 -11.38 -15.39
CA THR A 100 -0.32 -10.59 -15.79
C THR A 100 -1.51 -10.84 -14.87
N ALA A 101 -2.31 -9.82 -14.62
CA ALA A 101 -3.63 -9.98 -14.00
C ALA A 101 -4.60 -8.93 -14.54
N HIS A 102 -5.90 -9.22 -14.46
CA HIS A 102 -6.91 -8.24 -14.78
C HIS A 102 -6.88 -7.06 -13.79
N LEU A 103 -7.53 -5.96 -14.20
CA LEU A 103 -8.07 -5.01 -13.24
C LEU A 103 -9.18 -5.72 -12.48
N GLY A 104 -9.09 -5.69 -11.17
CA GLY A 104 -10.06 -6.33 -10.29
C GLY A 104 -11.49 -5.84 -10.47
N ARG A 105 -12.43 -6.70 -10.04
CA ARG A 105 -13.85 -6.36 -9.86
C ARG A 105 -14.15 -6.25 -8.37
N ILE A 106 -15.41 -6.03 -8.00
CA ILE A 106 -15.84 -5.86 -6.60
C ILE A 106 -15.35 -7.00 -5.69
N GLU A 107 -15.25 -8.23 -6.21
CA GLU A 107 -14.89 -9.44 -5.44
C GLU A 107 -13.37 -9.67 -5.26
N SER A 108 -12.52 -9.10 -6.11
CA SER A 108 -11.06 -9.23 -6.01
C SER A 108 -10.38 -8.07 -6.72
N LYS A 109 -9.49 -7.38 -6.01
CA LYS A 109 -8.78 -6.22 -6.55
C LYS A 109 -7.73 -6.59 -7.61
N LEU A 110 -7.20 -7.81 -7.62
CA LEU A 110 -6.15 -8.24 -8.56
C LEU A 110 -5.06 -7.16 -8.75
N PHE A 111 -4.79 -6.71 -9.97
CA PHE A 111 -3.84 -5.63 -10.27
C PHE A 111 -4.49 -4.25 -10.42
N SER A 112 -5.70 -4.04 -9.87
CA SER A 112 -6.38 -2.72 -9.90
C SER A 112 -5.47 -1.60 -9.41
N ASP A 113 -4.79 -1.82 -8.28
CA ASP A 113 -4.01 -0.78 -7.60
C ASP A 113 -2.57 -0.71 -8.14
N LEU A 114 -2.21 -1.51 -9.16
CA LEU A 114 -0.87 -1.52 -9.77
C LEU A 114 -0.47 -0.17 -10.38
N HIS A 115 -1.46 0.65 -10.75
CA HIS A 115 -1.24 2.00 -11.28
C HIS A 115 -0.73 3.00 -10.23
N GLU A 116 -0.81 2.67 -8.94
CA GLU A 116 -0.31 3.51 -7.84
C GLU A 116 1.16 3.23 -7.50
N VAL A 117 1.72 2.14 -8.03
CA VAL A 117 3.14 1.79 -7.87
C VAL A 117 4.03 2.87 -8.46
N LYS A 118 5.15 3.13 -7.78
CA LYS A 118 6.13 4.15 -8.18
C LYS A 118 7.48 3.52 -8.50
N VAL A 119 8.27 4.24 -9.29
CA VAL A 119 9.69 3.91 -9.48
C VAL A 119 10.38 3.91 -8.11
N ASN A 120 11.24 2.92 -7.89
CA ASN A 120 11.89 2.56 -6.62
C ASN A 120 11.04 1.84 -5.58
N ASP A 121 9.74 1.63 -5.81
CA ASP A 121 9.00 0.66 -4.99
C ASP A 121 9.61 -0.73 -5.15
N THR A 122 9.45 -1.57 -4.13
CA THR A 122 9.89 -2.97 -4.18
C THR A 122 8.70 -3.90 -4.24
N PHE A 123 8.92 -5.04 -4.88
CA PHE A 123 8.01 -6.18 -4.88
C PHE A 123 8.84 -7.45 -4.87
N TYR A 124 8.23 -8.57 -4.51
CA TYR A 124 8.92 -9.86 -4.56
C TYR A 124 8.00 -10.97 -5.04
N VAL A 125 8.62 -11.95 -5.67
CA VAL A 125 7.98 -13.19 -6.08
C VAL A 125 8.42 -14.28 -5.13
N GLU A 126 7.48 -14.97 -4.49
CA GLU A 126 7.74 -16.16 -3.70
C GLU A 126 7.55 -17.40 -4.57
N VAL A 127 8.58 -18.25 -4.63
CA VAL A 127 8.54 -19.53 -5.37
C VAL A 127 9.11 -20.61 -4.48
N LEU A 128 8.28 -21.59 -4.12
CA LEU A 128 8.64 -22.73 -3.27
C LEU A 128 9.34 -22.32 -1.95
N GLY A 129 8.81 -21.29 -1.28
CA GLY A 129 9.35 -20.77 -0.02
C GLY A 129 10.61 -19.93 -0.15
N ARG A 130 10.99 -19.51 -1.37
CA ARG A 130 12.11 -18.60 -1.63
C ARG A 130 11.60 -17.28 -2.20
N GLU A 131 12.08 -16.17 -1.64
CA GLU A 131 11.74 -14.83 -2.11
C GLU A 131 12.76 -14.30 -3.12
N PHE A 132 12.26 -13.77 -4.23
CA PHE A 132 13.04 -13.08 -5.26
C PHE A 132 12.60 -11.61 -5.28
N HIS A 133 13.46 -10.73 -4.80
CA HIS A 133 13.16 -9.30 -4.60
C HIS A 133 13.52 -8.46 -5.83
N TYR A 134 12.65 -7.53 -6.19
CA TYR A 134 12.81 -6.63 -7.32
C TYR A 134 12.50 -5.20 -6.91
N ARG A 135 13.22 -4.25 -7.51
CA ARG A 135 12.95 -2.81 -7.41
C ARG A 135 12.42 -2.30 -8.73
N VAL A 136 11.31 -1.59 -8.70
CA VAL A 136 10.71 -0.98 -9.89
C VAL A 136 11.66 0.04 -10.50
N GLU A 137 12.06 -0.17 -11.75
CA GLU A 137 12.94 0.75 -12.49
C GLU A 137 12.21 1.50 -13.60
N GLU A 138 11.15 0.92 -14.18
CA GLU A 138 10.40 1.51 -15.29
C GLU A 138 8.91 1.22 -15.12
N ILE A 139 8.09 2.26 -15.36
CA ILE A 139 6.64 2.14 -15.50
C ILE A 139 6.24 2.79 -16.81
N VAL A 140 5.57 2.04 -17.67
CA VAL A 140 5.22 2.51 -19.02
C VAL A 140 3.85 2.01 -19.46
N LYS A 141 3.18 2.83 -20.28
CA LYS A 141 1.94 2.46 -20.95
C LYS A 141 2.24 2.17 -22.41
N ILE A 142 1.77 1.03 -22.91
CA ILE A 142 1.99 0.57 -24.28
C ILE A 142 0.67 0.16 -24.95
N GLU A 143 0.67 0.07 -26.27
CA GLU A 143 -0.43 -0.55 -27.00
C GLU A 143 -0.45 -2.08 -26.78
N PRO A 144 -1.62 -2.75 -26.84
CA PRO A 144 -1.74 -4.18 -26.55
C PRO A 144 -0.90 -5.11 -27.44
N ASP A 145 -0.49 -4.66 -28.63
CA ASP A 145 0.33 -5.39 -29.59
C ASP A 145 1.84 -5.08 -29.48
N SER A 146 2.22 -4.11 -28.65
CA SER A 146 3.60 -3.63 -28.51
C SER A 146 4.41 -4.44 -27.48
N GLY A 147 4.74 -5.70 -27.79
CA GLY A 147 5.41 -6.62 -26.88
C GLY A 147 6.93 -6.45 -26.68
N ASP A 148 7.56 -5.48 -27.37
CA ASP A 148 9.03 -5.35 -27.42
C ASP A 148 9.71 -5.16 -26.06
N LYS A 149 9.02 -4.51 -25.11
CA LYS A 149 9.52 -4.23 -23.75
C LYS A 149 9.48 -5.43 -22.81
N LEU A 150 8.81 -6.51 -23.21
CA LEU A 150 8.70 -7.74 -22.43
C LEU A 150 9.80 -8.75 -22.77
N ARG A 151 10.66 -8.44 -23.75
CA ARG A 151 11.77 -9.32 -24.15
C ARG A 151 12.83 -9.43 -23.07
N GLN A 152 13.49 -10.57 -23.05
CA GLN A 152 14.70 -10.78 -22.26
C GLN A 152 15.78 -9.78 -22.66
N VAL A 153 16.48 -9.24 -21.65
CA VAL A 153 17.61 -8.34 -21.87
C VAL A 153 18.87 -9.04 -21.37
N PRO A 154 19.89 -9.23 -22.22
CA PRO A 154 21.13 -9.89 -21.82
C PRO A 154 21.75 -9.26 -20.58
N GLY A 155 22.13 -10.11 -19.62
CA GLY A 155 22.76 -9.69 -18.36
C GLY A 155 21.80 -9.16 -17.29
N GLN A 156 20.51 -9.00 -17.58
CA GLN A 156 19.52 -8.49 -16.64
C GLN A 156 18.64 -9.59 -16.07
N ASP A 157 18.14 -9.39 -14.86
CA ASP A 157 17.13 -10.24 -14.22
C ASP A 157 15.90 -9.37 -13.93
N TYR A 158 14.86 -9.55 -14.74
CA TYR A 158 13.66 -8.73 -14.74
C TYR A 158 12.40 -9.52 -14.42
N VAL A 159 11.47 -8.85 -13.76
CA VAL A 159 10.06 -9.24 -13.72
C VAL A 159 9.23 -8.04 -14.14
N THR A 160 8.30 -8.24 -15.08
CA THR A 160 7.31 -7.22 -15.45
C THR A 160 5.92 -7.65 -15.04
N LEU A 161 5.26 -6.78 -14.27
CA LEU A 161 3.85 -6.91 -13.94
C LEU A 161 3.01 -6.18 -15.00
N VAL A 162 1.99 -6.87 -15.53
CA VAL A 162 1.19 -6.39 -16.66
C VAL A 162 -0.28 -6.34 -16.28
N THR A 163 -0.93 -5.21 -16.56
CA THR A 163 -2.39 -5.11 -16.49
C THR A 163 -2.94 -4.19 -17.57
N CYS A 164 -4.26 -4.13 -17.71
CA CYS A 164 -4.94 -3.22 -18.63
C CYS A 164 -4.99 -1.80 -18.05
N THR A 165 -4.98 -0.79 -18.92
CA THR A 165 -5.12 0.61 -18.52
C THR A 165 -5.68 1.44 -19.68
N PRO A 166 -6.29 2.62 -19.47
CA PRO A 166 -6.85 3.16 -18.23
C PRO A 166 -8.00 2.30 -17.67
N ILE A 167 -8.30 2.45 -16.39
CA ILE A 167 -9.41 1.75 -15.72
C ILE A 167 -10.74 2.08 -16.43
N GLY A 168 -11.53 1.05 -16.72
CA GLY A 168 -12.82 1.17 -17.41
C GLY A 168 -12.72 1.30 -18.94
N VAL A 169 -11.53 1.50 -19.50
CA VAL A 169 -11.31 1.61 -20.96
C VAL A 169 -10.47 0.43 -21.50
N ASN A 170 -9.43 0.00 -20.77
CA ASN A 170 -8.58 -1.15 -21.10
C ASN A 170 -7.90 -1.09 -22.49
N SER A 171 -7.73 0.11 -23.06
CA SER A 171 -7.19 0.30 -24.41
C SER A 171 -5.69 0.07 -24.51
N HIS A 172 -4.97 0.15 -23.39
CA HIS A 172 -3.52 0.03 -23.29
C HIS A 172 -3.14 -1.05 -22.27
N ARG A 173 -1.84 -1.32 -22.16
CA ARG A 173 -1.26 -2.11 -21.08
C ARG A 173 -0.36 -1.23 -20.23
N LEU A 174 -0.47 -1.37 -18.91
CA LEU A 174 0.47 -0.84 -17.95
C LEU A 174 1.53 -1.92 -17.70
N LEU A 175 2.79 -1.57 -17.91
CA LEU A 175 3.94 -2.39 -17.57
C LEU A 175 4.66 -1.78 -16.38
N VAL A 176 4.85 -2.55 -15.32
CA VAL A 176 5.69 -2.20 -14.18
C VAL A 176 6.86 -3.18 -14.16
N ARG A 177 8.05 -2.73 -14.61
CA ARG A 177 9.26 -3.56 -14.67
C ARG A 177 10.11 -3.36 -13.44
N GLY A 178 10.41 -4.46 -12.76
CA GLY A 178 11.35 -4.52 -11.65
C GLY A 178 12.67 -5.18 -12.07
N VAL A 179 13.77 -4.62 -11.58
CA VAL A 179 15.12 -5.19 -11.66
C VAL A 179 15.45 -5.93 -10.38
N ARG A 180 16.09 -7.08 -10.51
CA ARG A 180 16.51 -7.90 -9.38
C ARG A 180 17.39 -7.12 -8.41
N ILE A 181 17.10 -7.27 -7.12
CA ILE A 181 17.93 -6.77 -6.02
C ILE A 181 18.21 -7.90 -5.04
N GLU A 182 19.18 -7.69 -4.16
CA GLU A 182 19.37 -8.53 -2.99
C GLU A 182 18.17 -8.39 -2.04
N ALA A 183 17.90 -9.44 -1.26
CA ALA A 183 16.83 -9.38 -0.27
C ALA A 183 17.12 -8.24 0.72
N PRO A 184 16.15 -7.39 1.06
CA PRO A 184 16.32 -6.40 2.10
C PRO A 184 16.73 -7.06 3.41
N ASP A 185 17.69 -6.47 4.13
CA ASP A 185 18.08 -6.94 5.45
C ASP A 185 16.84 -7.01 6.35
N GLU A 186 16.71 -8.07 7.17
CA GLU A 186 15.52 -8.31 8.00
C GLU A 186 15.17 -7.13 8.93
N GLY A 187 16.15 -6.28 9.27
CA GLY A 187 15.97 -5.06 10.06
C GLY A 187 15.20 -3.93 9.37
N ASP A 188 14.99 -3.98 8.06
CA ASP A 188 14.23 -2.96 7.30
C ASP A 188 12.75 -3.32 7.11
N LYS A 189 12.35 -4.56 7.42
CA LYS A 189 10.94 -4.99 7.33
C LYS A 189 10.04 -4.22 8.31
N ASP A 190 10.57 -3.85 9.47
CA ASP A 190 9.86 -3.02 10.46
C ASP A 190 9.67 -1.58 9.97
N ASN A 191 10.65 -1.02 9.24
CA ASN A 191 10.59 0.35 8.72
C ASN A 191 9.55 0.51 7.60
N ASN A 192 9.34 -0.53 6.80
CA ASN A 192 8.38 -0.48 5.68
C ASN A 192 6.92 -0.66 6.12
N LEU A 193 6.65 -1.42 7.20
CA LEU A 193 5.33 -1.49 7.83
C LEU A 193 4.92 -0.15 8.48
N ILE A 194 5.91 0.59 8.99
CA ILE A 194 5.72 1.95 9.51
C ILE A 194 5.47 2.95 8.37
N ARG A 195 5.95 2.68 7.14
CA ARG A 195 5.73 3.53 5.95
C ARG A 195 4.41 3.26 5.21
N SER A 196 3.91 2.02 5.22
CA SER A 196 2.69 1.63 4.51
C SER A 196 1.40 1.94 5.28
N THR A 197 1.50 2.19 6.58
CA THR A 197 0.44 2.87 7.33
C THR A 197 0.71 4.36 7.20
N GLY A 198 -0.19 5.10 6.53
CA GLY A 198 -0.05 6.53 6.22
C GLY A 198 -0.06 7.44 7.46
N PHE A 199 0.86 7.23 8.39
CA PHE A 199 1.05 8.02 9.59
C PHE A 199 2.29 8.89 9.39
N SER A 200 2.18 9.91 8.54
CA SER A 200 3.10 11.03 8.58
C SER A 200 3.00 11.68 9.96
N TRP A 201 4.15 11.99 10.56
CA TRP A 201 4.28 12.66 11.85
C TRP A 201 3.82 14.14 11.79
N GLU A 202 2.57 14.35 11.39
CA GLU A 202 1.81 15.52 11.80
C GLU A 202 1.38 15.24 13.22
N PHE A 203 2.14 15.76 14.18
CA PHE A 203 1.72 15.82 15.58
C PHE A 203 0.23 16.20 15.62
N PRO A 204 -0.67 15.42 16.26
CA PRO A 204 -2.11 15.55 16.10
C PRO A 204 -2.58 16.88 16.67
N TRP A 205 -2.56 17.94 15.86
CA TRP A 205 -2.93 19.29 16.26
C TRP A 205 -4.38 19.34 16.74
N TRP A 206 -5.22 18.41 16.29
CA TRP A 206 -6.56 18.19 16.83
C TRP A 206 -6.55 17.83 18.33
N ALA A 207 -5.57 17.06 18.82
CA ALA A 207 -5.44 16.70 20.24
C ALA A 207 -5.02 17.92 21.09
N VAL A 208 -4.12 18.76 20.56
CA VAL A 208 -3.77 20.04 21.18
C VAL A 208 -4.98 20.96 21.26
N ALA A 209 -5.78 21.03 20.18
CA ALA A 209 -7.00 21.83 20.14
C ALA A 209 -8.04 21.34 21.17
N LEU A 210 -8.18 20.02 21.37
CA LEU A 210 -9.07 19.44 22.39
C LEU A 210 -8.60 19.75 23.82
N ILE A 211 -7.29 19.64 24.09
CA ILE A 211 -6.73 19.96 25.41
C ILE A 211 -6.88 21.46 25.71
N ALA A 212 -6.66 22.33 24.72
CA ALA A 212 -6.84 23.77 24.86
C ALA A 212 -8.31 24.13 25.12
N THR A 213 -9.25 23.54 24.38
CA THR A 213 -10.69 23.80 24.59
C THR A 213 -11.19 23.29 25.94
N LEU A 214 -10.76 22.12 26.40
CA LEU A 214 -11.05 21.62 27.75
C LEU A 214 -10.49 22.55 28.84
N SER A 215 -9.27 23.04 28.66
CA SER A 215 -8.62 23.94 29.62
C SER A 215 -9.32 25.31 29.71
N ILE A 216 -9.69 25.89 28.57
CA ILE A 216 -10.42 27.17 28.51
C ILE A 216 -11.81 27.03 29.14
N THR A 217 -12.53 25.95 28.81
CA THR A 217 -13.86 25.69 29.37
C THR A 217 -13.80 25.48 30.88
N GLY A 218 -12.83 24.71 31.37
CA GLY A 218 -12.58 24.53 32.80
C GLY A 218 -12.26 25.84 33.51
N ALA A 219 -11.40 26.69 32.93
CA ALA A 219 -11.07 28.00 33.49
C ALA A 219 -12.26 28.96 33.51
N TYR A 220 -13.12 28.91 32.48
CA TYR A 220 -14.34 29.72 32.41
C TYR A 220 -15.34 29.33 33.50
N LEU A 221 -15.60 28.02 33.66
CA LEU A 221 -16.50 27.50 34.70
C LEU A 221 -15.98 27.85 36.10
N TYR A 222 -14.69 27.64 36.36
CA TYR A 222 -14.05 27.99 37.64
C TYR A 222 -14.18 29.49 37.97
N ARG A 223 -13.97 30.37 36.98
CA ARG A 223 -14.15 31.82 37.16
C ARG A 223 -15.62 32.21 37.37
N SER A 224 -16.55 31.53 36.71
CA SER A 224 -17.98 31.81 36.85
C SER A 224 -18.50 31.53 38.26
N ASP A 225 -17.97 30.47 38.90
CA ASP A 225 -18.37 30.08 40.25
C ASP A 225 -17.89 31.09 41.31
N LYS A 226 -16.65 31.58 41.17
CA LYS A 226 -16.14 32.66 42.03
C LYS A 226 -16.90 33.99 41.85
N ARG A 227 -17.36 34.32 40.63
CA ARG A 227 -18.18 35.53 40.41
C ARG A 227 -19.52 35.44 41.12
N LYS A 228 -20.16 34.26 41.16
CA LYS A 228 -21.43 34.05 41.89
C LYS A 228 -21.24 34.25 43.39
N GLY A 229 -20.18 33.70 43.99
CA GLY A 229 -19.86 33.91 45.41
C GLY A 229 -19.62 35.39 45.78
N LEU A 230 -18.97 36.15 44.89
CA LEU A 230 -18.66 37.57 45.12
C LEU A 230 -19.88 38.49 45.01
N VAL A 231 -20.82 38.18 44.10
CA VAL A 231 -22.09 38.91 43.94
C VAL A 231 -23.01 38.65 45.13
N VAL A 232 -23.08 37.39 45.59
CA VAL A 232 -23.88 36.99 46.75
C VAL A 232 -23.35 37.66 48.03
N ALA A 233 -22.03 37.64 48.27
CA ALA A 233 -21.41 38.30 49.42
C ALA A 233 -21.64 39.83 49.43
N LYS A 234 -21.60 40.48 48.26
CA LYS A 234 -21.86 41.93 48.13
C LYS A 234 -23.34 42.27 48.34
N SER A 235 -24.25 41.35 48.03
CA SER A 235 -25.68 41.48 48.31
C SER A 235 -25.97 41.46 49.82
N TYR A 236 -25.39 40.52 50.57
CA TYR A 236 -25.53 40.47 52.03
C TYR A 236 -24.91 41.67 52.75
N ALA A 237 -23.77 42.18 52.28
CA ALA A 237 -23.13 43.39 52.85
C ALA A 237 -23.97 44.67 52.66
N ASN A 238 -24.74 44.77 51.57
CA ASN A 238 -25.61 45.92 51.31
C ASN A 238 -26.91 45.91 52.13
N VAL A 239 -27.43 44.72 52.47
CA VAL A 239 -28.60 44.57 53.37
C VAL A 239 -28.23 45.00 54.80
N GLY A 240 -27.07 44.58 55.31
CA GLY A 240 -26.58 45.01 56.64
C GLY A 240 -26.36 46.53 56.75
N ARG A 241 -25.87 47.19 55.70
CA ARG A 241 -25.70 48.66 55.66
C ARG A 241 -27.01 49.43 55.58
N ARG A 242 -28.07 48.87 55.00
CA ARG A 242 -29.41 49.50 54.98
C ARG A 242 -30.11 49.38 56.33
N ALA A 243 -29.97 48.26 57.03
CA ALA A 243 -30.46 48.10 58.41
C ALA A 243 -29.76 49.07 59.39
N ALA A 244 -28.45 49.29 59.24
CA ALA A 244 -27.69 50.23 60.08
C ALA A 244 -28.06 51.71 59.85
N ARG A 245 -28.61 52.08 58.68
CA ARG A 245 -29.04 53.46 58.38
C ARG A 245 -30.45 53.80 58.87
N GLN A 246 -31.29 52.81 59.14
CA GLN A 246 -32.66 53.05 59.61
C GLN A 246 -32.76 53.27 61.13
N HIS A 247 -31.74 52.92 61.92
CA HIS A 247 -31.72 53.15 63.37
C HIS A 247 -31.15 54.50 63.83
N VAL A 248 -30.73 55.40 62.93
CA VAL A 248 -30.09 56.70 63.28
C VAL A 248 -31.05 57.90 63.16
N ARG A 249 -32.35 57.71 62.95
CA ARG A 249 -33.33 58.81 62.89
C ARG A 249 -34.46 58.61 63.91
N ALA A 250 -34.16 58.90 65.18
CA ALA A 250 -35.16 59.18 66.20
C ALA A 250 -35.35 60.72 66.31
N PRO A 251 -36.59 61.23 66.32
CA PRO A 251 -36.85 62.67 66.49
C PRO A 251 -36.73 63.08 67.97
N GLY A 252 -35.79 63.98 68.25
CA GLY A 252 -35.62 64.65 69.55
C GLY A 252 -36.68 65.73 69.78
N ALA A 253 -37.15 65.79 71.01
CA ALA A 253 -38.32 66.53 71.47
C ALA A 253 -38.11 68.05 71.67
N SER A 254 -39.23 68.76 71.53
CA SER A 254 -39.68 70.00 72.18
C SER A 254 -38.69 70.83 73.02
N HIS A 255 -38.50 72.09 72.63
CA HIS A 255 -38.10 73.16 73.54
C HIS A 255 -39.16 74.26 73.61
N GLN A 256 -39.54 74.57 74.86
CA GLN A 256 -40.52 75.56 75.30
C GLN A 256 -40.22 76.99 74.82
N ARG A 257 -41.29 77.73 74.54
CA ARG A 257 -41.32 79.17 74.30
C ARG A 257 -41.75 79.86 75.59
N GLN A 258 -40.92 80.78 76.09
CA GLN A 258 -41.24 81.69 77.20
C GLN A 258 -42.13 82.84 76.71
N SER A 259 -43.09 83.28 77.53
CA SER A 259 -43.44 84.69 77.66
C SER A 259 -44.15 84.96 79.00
N ARG A 260 -43.57 85.92 79.73
CA ARG A 260 -44.07 86.81 80.79
C ARG A 260 -45.52 86.66 81.27
#